data_AF-A0A1W9S935-F1
#
_entry.id   AF-A0A1W9S935-F1
#
_cell.length_a   1.000
_cell.length_b   1.000
_cell.length_c   1.000
_cell.angle_alpha   90.00
_cell.angle_beta   90.00
_cell.angle_gamma   90.00
#
_symmetry.space_group_name_H-M   'P 1'
#
loop_
_entity.id
_entity.type
_entity.pdbx_description
1 polymer ?
#
loop_
_entity_poly.entity_id
_entity_poly.type
_entity_poly.pdbx_seq_one_letter_code
_entity_poly.pdbx_strand_id
1 'polypeptide(L)'
;MEKGAAKKYFKKINITFEGVNKQDEFAKTFLNLIKGADTEFYHKERRERRVFDDSFMDAVEKILPVIEKLTRNPNENLKKFSEVVPVERAKKTDADTIRHLAVNTQLIRSADNKGNVIPSKVLTSYSESDLGTYENRFLMTLINKIYMFIQFRYDLIVEKAKTEYINYLKVHSHLDWEDTMIEYDITFKVHQKSENDEIGKRNINLLKRMSYIRDLITKYKMSRFMKAMEGYQPVKPPIMKTNKILKNYDFKACYNMWVVLDEIDRIGYDVDIFERDVEFEDKYINEIDNVMMFLYATVANNQIDDFEMSHELPINYSKKKTPKVLLSYENDDYIKPGEYIFQDNTLNQYYLEQIRKSNETRFKALLDAGINKEEAIKIIYQRLSSIADSAFVDFINENFKADELNDVREKIKLQNQVLEAYNNVEEIQKDNMINMQTQKALAQLTLNNYQDDLKNLLEEEKLQKELDAAEEMKRMMDAKKREIDEQIEKKLKIKKAKEILDKAEKERREKKIQKLIEFN
;
A
#
# COMPACT_ATOMS: atom_id res chain seq x y z
N MET A 1 -44.46 -10.85 11.86
CA MET A 1 -45.52 -11.83 11.58
C MET A 1 -45.22 -13.10 12.35
N GLU A 2 -46.19 -13.68 13.06
CA GLU A 2 -46.01 -14.99 13.70
C GLU A 2 -45.58 -16.03 12.67
N LYS A 3 -44.55 -16.83 12.98
CA LYS A 3 -44.11 -17.91 12.10
C LYS A 3 -45.29 -18.83 11.77
N GLY A 4 -45.63 -18.93 10.49
CA GLY A 4 -46.70 -19.80 10.01
C GLY A 4 -48.09 -19.18 9.89
N ALA A 5 -48.28 -17.89 10.20
CA ALA A 5 -49.57 -17.21 9.97
C ALA A 5 -50.00 -17.26 8.49
N ALA A 6 -49.07 -17.01 7.55
CA ALA A 6 -49.33 -17.11 6.12
C ALA A 6 -49.72 -18.53 5.68
N LYS A 7 -49.05 -19.57 6.21
CA LYS A 7 -49.40 -20.98 5.93
C LYS A 7 -50.80 -21.34 6.46
N LYS A 8 -51.19 -20.82 7.62
CA LYS A 8 -52.54 -21.01 8.18
C LYS A 8 -53.61 -20.30 7.33
N TYR A 9 -53.33 -19.07 6.87
CA TYR A 9 -54.22 -18.32 5.99
C TYR A 9 -54.39 -19.01 4.64
N PHE A 10 -53.29 -19.44 4.02
CA PHE A 10 -53.30 -20.20 2.78
C PHE A 10 -54.17 -21.46 2.87
N LYS A 11 -54.02 -22.27 3.94
CA LYS A 11 -54.86 -23.46 4.15
C LYS A 11 -56.35 -23.15 4.19
N LYS A 12 -56.75 -22.04 4.85
CA LYS A 12 -58.16 -21.63 4.91
C LYS A 12 -58.69 -21.28 3.53
N ILE A 13 -57.92 -20.50 2.76
CA ILE A 13 -58.28 -20.10 1.40
C ILE A 13 -58.36 -21.31 0.46
N ASN A 14 -57.37 -22.22 0.54
CA ASN A 14 -57.32 -23.35 -0.38
C ASN A 14 -58.52 -24.29 -0.17
N ILE A 15 -58.93 -24.51 1.08
CA ILE A 15 -60.16 -25.29 1.39
C ILE A 15 -61.41 -24.63 0.79
N THR A 16 -61.50 -23.29 0.84
CA THR A 16 -62.63 -22.58 0.22
C THR A 16 -62.60 -22.68 -1.30
N PHE A 17 -61.43 -22.55 -1.94
CA PHE A 17 -61.29 -22.72 -3.39
C PHE A 17 -61.66 -24.13 -3.84
N GLU A 18 -61.15 -25.17 -3.18
CA GLU A 18 -61.50 -26.55 -3.50
C GLU A 18 -63.01 -26.83 -3.39
N GLY A 19 -63.69 -26.18 -2.43
CA GLY A 19 -65.14 -26.27 -2.28
C GLY A 19 -65.90 -25.61 -3.44
N VAL A 20 -65.51 -24.38 -3.79
CA VAL A 20 -66.15 -23.59 -4.87
C VAL A 20 -65.88 -24.23 -6.23
N ASN A 21 -64.64 -24.65 -6.51
CA ASN A 21 -64.25 -25.23 -7.81
C ASN A 21 -64.97 -26.55 -8.14
N LYS A 22 -65.47 -27.26 -7.12
CA LYS A 22 -66.27 -28.48 -7.33
C LYS A 22 -67.71 -28.18 -7.73
N GLN A 23 -68.25 -27.05 -7.30
CA GLN A 23 -69.65 -26.69 -7.51
C GLN A 23 -69.83 -25.82 -8.76
N ASP A 24 -68.91 -24.89 -8.99
CA ASP A 24 -69.00 -23.92 -10.07
C ASP A 24 -68.60 -24.51 -11.44
N GLU A 25 -69.31 -24.11 -12.48
CA GLU A 25 -69.12 -24.59 -13.86
C GLU A 25 -68.00 -23.79 -14.54
N PHE A 26 -67.94 -22.48 -14.29
CA PHE A 26 -66.87 -21.60 -14.76
C PHE A 26 -65.50 -22.04 -14.23
N ALA A 27 -65.40 -22.35 -12.94
CA ALA A 27 -64.15 -22.82 -12.36
C ALA A 27 -63.64 -24.12 -13.03
N LYS A 28 -64.54 -25.05 -13.42
CA LYS A 28 -64.16 -26.29 -14.09
C LYS A 28 -63.70 -26.05 -15.53
N THR A 29 -64.37 -25.17 -16.26
CA THR A 29 -64.00 -24.84 -17.64
C THR A 29 -62.67 -24.09 -17.68
N PHE A 30 -62.48 -23.08 -16.81
CA PHE A 30 -61.24 -22.32 -16.72
C PHE A 30 -60.04 -23.16 -16.30
N LEU A 31 -60.18 -24.04 -15.29
CA LEU A 31 -59.11 -24.93 -14.87
C LEU A 31 -58.73 -25.96 -15.96
N ASN A 32 -59.70 -26.41 -16.77
CA ASN A 32 -59.41 -27.28 -17.92
C ASN A 32 -58.68 -26.51 -19.03
N LEU A 33 -59.01 -25.24 -19.22
CA LEU A 33 -58.33 -24.37 -20.19
C LEU A 33 -56.88 -24.10 -19.77
N ILE A 34 -56.62 -23.78 -18.50
CA ILE A 34 -55.25 -23.65 -17.96
C ILE A 34 -54.46 -24.95 -18.15
N LYS A 35 -55.09 -26.11 -17.91
CA LYS A 35 -54.45 -27.42 -18.11
C LYS A 35 -54.17 -27.74 -19.59
N GLY A 36 -54.83 -27.08 -20.52
CA GLY A 36 -54.57 -27.20 -21.96
C GLY A 36 -53.60 -26.15 -22.51
N ALA A 37 -53.28 -25.12 -21.72
CA ALA A 37 -52.42 -24.01 -22.10
C ALA A 37 -50.93 -24.38 -22.07
N ASP A 38 -50.14 -23.63 -22.84
CA ASP A 38 -48.68 -23.72 -22.78
C ASP A 38 -48.18 -22.86 -21.61
N THR A 39 -48.10 -23.50 -20.43
CA THR A 39 -47.64 -22.87 -19.18
C THR A 39 -46.21 -23.26 -18.88
N GLU A 40 -45.39 -22.26 -18.55
CA GLU A 40 -44.01 -22.37 -18.12
C GLU A 40 -43.87 -21.95 -16.66
N PHE A 41 -43.29 -22.83 -15.84
CA PHE A 41 -43.04 -22.57 -14.43
C PHE A 41 -41.54 -22.50 -14.15
N TYR A 42 -41.15 -21.55 -13.31
CA TYR A 42 -39.79 -21.42 -12.80
C TYR A 42 -39.85 -21.04 -11.33
N HIS A 43 -39.31 -21.88 -10.44
CA HIS A 43 -39.22 -21.57 -9.02
C HIS A 43 -37.86 -22.01 -8.48
N LYS A 44 -37.08 -21.04 -8.02
CA LYS A 44 -35.83 -21.27 -7.32
C LYS A 44 -35.80 -20.64 -5.95
N GLU A 45 -35.32 -21.41 -4.98
CA GLU A 45 -34.86 -20.89 -3.71
C GLU A 45 -33.35 -20.74 -3.74
N ARG A 46 -32.87 -19.50 -3.60
CA ARG A 46 -31.46 -19.18 -3.53
C ARG A 46 -31.12 -18.68 -2.13
N ARG A 47 -30.01 -19.18 -1.59
CA ARG A 47 -29.37 -18.65 -0.40
C ARG A 47 -27.97 -18.21 -0.76
N GLU A 48 -27.75 -16.91 -0.69
CA GLU A 48 -26.47 -16.28 -0.98
C GLU A 48 -25.79 -15.92 0.33
N ARG A 49 -24.70 -16.61 0.63
CA ARG A 49 -23.86 -16.35 1.79
C ARG A 49 -22.61 -15.65 1.33
N ARG A 50 -22.26 -14.57 2.02
CA ARG A 50 -21.03 -13.83 1.76
C ARG A 50 -20.03 -14.19 2.84
N VAL A 51 -18.89 -14.75 2.44
CA VAL A 51 -17.81 -15.16 3.32
C VAL A 51 -16.71 -14.12 3.25
N PHE A 52 -16.41 -13.51 4.40
CA PHE A 52 -15.31 -12.56 4.53
C PHE A 52 -14.07 -13.25 5.02
N ASP A 53 -12.92 -12.88 4.46
CA ASP A 53 -11.62 -13.31 4.96
C ASP A 53 -11.33 -12.66 6.34
N ASP A 54 -10.89 -13.48 7.30
CA ASP A 54 -10.48 -13.06 8.64
C ASP A 54 -8.98 -13.26 8.91
N SER A 55 -8.20 -13.73 7.92
CA SER A 55 -6.78 -14.08 8.07
C SER A 55 -5.91 -12.95 8.65
N PHE A 56 -6.19 -11.70 8.28
CA PHE A 56 -5.42 -10.54 8.70
C PHE A 56 -5.73 -10.06 10.13
N MET A 57 -6.88 -10.45 10.70
CA MET A 57 -7.37 -9.89 11.96
C MET A 57 -6.39 -10.12 13.11
N ASP A 58 -5.85 -11.32 13.21
CA ASP A 58 -4.89 -11.69 14.25
C ASP A 58 -3.56 -10.94 14.10
N ALA A 59 -3.14 -10.66 12.87
CA ALA A 59 -1.94 -9.88 12.60
C ALA A 59 -2.14 -8.40 13.01
N VAL A 60 -3.30 -7.82 12.70
CA VAL A 60 -3.66 -6.46 13.11
C VAL A 60 -3.74 -6.36 14.63
N GLU A 61 -4.44 -7.26 15.31
CA GLU A 61 -4.59 -7.23 16.77
C GLU A 61 -3.24 -7.30 17.50
N LYS A 62 -2.30 -8.10 16.99
CA LYS A 62 -0.95 -8.23 17.57
C LYS A 62 -0.10 -6.97 17.41
N ILE A 63 -0.31 -6.16 16.36
CA ILE A 63 0.51 -4.97 16.11
C ILE A 63 0.02 -3.73 16.89
N LEU A 64 -1.26 -3.66 17.28
CA LEU A 64 -1.82 -2.49 17.96
C LEU A 64 -1.05 -2.08 19.24
N PRO A 65 -0.66 -3.00 20.14
CA PRO A 65 0.13 -2.65 21.33
C PRO A 65 1.51 -2.10 20.98
N VAL A 66 2.12 -2.59 19.89
CA VAL A 66 3.42 -2.13 19.39
C VAL A 66 3.31 -0.70 18.86
N ILE A 67 2.25 -0.41 18.10
CA ILE A 67 1.94 0.94 17.61
C ILE A 67 1.72 1.89 18.79
N GLU A 68 0.99 1.46 19.81
CA GLU A 68 0.78 2.27 21.01
C GLU A 68 2.08 2.62 21.73
N LYS A 69 2.97 1.63 21.89
CA LYS A 69 4.29 1.83 22.51
C LYS A 69 5.13 2.84 21.73
N LEU A 70 5.16 2.72 20.40
CA LEU A 70 5.94 3.61 19.54
C LEU A 70 5.35 5.03 19.41
N THR A 71 4.03 5.16 19.42
CA THR A 71 3.35 6.47 19.38
C THR A 71 3.46 7.23 20.70
N ARG A 72 3.56 6.52 21.84
CA ARG A 72 3.82 7.15 23.15
C ARG A 72 5.26 7.64 23.30
N ASN A 73 6.22 6.91 22.73
CA ASN A 73 7.64 7.22 22.80
C ASN A 73 8.25 7.35 21.38
N PRO A 74 7.92 8.43 20.65
CA PRO A 74 8.43 8.62 19.30
C PRO A 74 9.94 8.91 19.32
N ASN A 75 10.63 8.54 18.24
CA ASN A 75 12.06 8.81 18.12
C ASN A 75 12.29 10.29 17.84
N GLU A 76 12.85 11.02 18.79
CA GLU A 76 13.23 12.42 18.59
C GLU A 76 14.72 12.51 18.22
N ASN A 77 15.02 13.21 17.12
CA ASN A 77 16.39 13.61 16.82
C ASN A 77 16.61 15.01 17.41
N LEU A 78 17.56 15.16 18.33
CA LEU A 78 17.94 16.47 18.87
C LEU A 78 18.79 17.22 17.84
N LYS A 79 18.21 18.22 17.18
CA LYS A 79 18.95 19.17 16.34
C LYS A 79 19.47 20.31 17.19
N LYS A 80 20.78 20.56 17.14
CA LYS A 80 21.41 21.70 17.81
C LYS A 80 21.45 22.87 16.83
N PHE A 81 20.75 23.94 17.14
CA PHE A 81 20.81 25.21 16.44
C PHE A 81 21.63 26.19 17.26
N SER A 82 22.49 26.98 16.61
CA SER A 82 23.28 28.02 17.27
C SER A 82 22.86 29.38 16.74
N GLU A 83 22.42 30.28 17.62
CA GLU A 83 21.97 31.63 17.26
C GLU A 83 22.71 32.68 18.09
N VAL A 84 23.02 33.83 17.50
CA VAL A 84 23.65 34.97 18.19
C VAL A 84 22.58 35.87 18.77
N VAL A 85 22.42 35.82 20.09
CA VAL A 85 21.34 36.47 20.81
C VAL A 85 21.93 37.52 21.78
N PRO A 86 21.22 38.64 22.08
CA PRO A 86 21.64 39.54 23.16
C PRO A 86 21.89 38.78 24.46
N VAL A 87 22.92 39.18 25.21
CA VAL A 87 23.38 38.45 26.42
C VAL A 87 22.27 38.23 27.43
N GLU A 88 21.34 39.18 27.53
CA GLU A 88 20.19 39.12 28.44
C GLU A 88 19.21 37.97 28.13
N ARG A 89 19.16 37.50 26.88
CA ARG A 89 18.27 36.41 26.44
C ARG A 89 19.01 35.07 26.31
N ALA A 90 20.32 35.05 26.54
CA ALA A 90 21.14 33.85 26.46
C ALA A 90 20.88 32.94 27.68
N LYS A 91 20.43 31.70 27.44
CA LYS A 91 20.16 30.74 28.52
C LYS A 91 21.40 29.97 29.00
N LYS A 92 22.32 29.67 28.09
CA LYS A 92 23.53 28.88 28.36
C LYS A 92 24.67 29.30 27.43
N THR A 93 25.89 29.31 27.97
CA THR A 93 27.13 29.54 27.22
C THR A 93 27.96 28.26 27.19
N ASP A 94 28.48 27.91 26.02
CA ASP A 94 29.35 26.74 25.81
C ASP A 94 30.73 27.20 25.31
N ALA A 95 31.68 26.27 25.14
CA ALA A 95 33.02 26.58 24.62
C ALA A 95 32.98 27.25 23.24
N ASP A 96 31.99 26.89 22.40
CA ASP A 96 31.80 27.50 21.08
C ASP A 96 31.31 28.94 21.18
N THR A 97 30.58 29.31 22.25
CA THR A 97 30.25 30.70 22.55
C THR A 97 31.50 31.54 22.77
N ILE A 98 32.48 31.00 23.51
CA ILE A 98 33.75 31.68 23.80
C ILE A 98 34.57 31.82 22.52
N ARG A 99 34.67 30.76 21.71
CA ARG A 99 35.35 30.81 20.41
C ARG A 99 34.72 31.84 19.47
N HIS A 100 33.39 31.85 19.40
CA HIS A 100 32.66 32.81 18.56
C HIS A 100 32.90 34.26 19.01
N LEU A 101 32.93 34.52 20.32
CA LEU A 101 33.25 35.84 20.88
C LEU A 101 34.70 36.27 20.63
N ALA A 102 35.65 35.33 20.72
CA ALA A 102 37.05 35.60 20.46
C ALA A 102 37.31 35.99 19.00
N VAL A 103 36.58 35.39 18.06
CA VAL A 103 36.63 35.74 16.63
C VAL A 103 35.88 37.06 16.36
N ASN A 104 34.76 37.30 17.05
CA ASN A 104 33.88 38.44 16.81
C ASN A 104 33.95 39.48 17.94
N THR A 105 35.09 40.16 18.03
CA THR A 105 35.36 41.18 19.06
C THR A 105 34.38 42.36 19.02
N GLN A 106 33.71 42.61 17.88
CA GLN A 106 32.64 43.61 17.74
C GLN A 106 31.40 43.32 18.59
N LEU A 107 31.24 42.08 19.09
CA LEU A 107 30.15 41.68 19.98
C LEU A 107 30.50 41.91 21.46
N ILE A 108 31.65 42.52 21.76
CA ILE A 108 32.09 42.85 23.12
C ILE A 108 31.75 44.32 23.42
N ARG A 109 31.02 44.55 24.52
CA ARG A 109 30.61 45.90 24.94
C ARG A 109 31.71 46.61 25.74
N SER A 110 32.33 45.90 26.67
CA SER A 110 33.44 46.43 27.45
C SER A 110 34.35 45.30 27.96
N ALA A 111 35.61 45.61 28.16
CA ALA A 111 36.58 44.76 28.83
C ALA A 111 37.22 45.55 29.97
N ASP A 112 37.25 44.97 31.16
CA ASP A 112 37.88 45.56 32.34
C ASP A 112 39.40 45.28 32.34
N ASN A 113 40.19 46.13 32.99
CA ASN A 113 41.66 46.00 33.09
C ASN A 113 42.09 44.71 33.84
N LYS A 114 41.15 44.04 34.50
CA LYS A 114 41.31 42.75 35.17
C LYS A 114 41.04 41.53 34.26
N GLY A 115 40.74 41.75 32.98
CA GLY A 115 40.48 40.68 32.00
C GLY A 115 39.04 40.19 31.94
N ASN A 116 38.10 40.88 32.60
CA ASN A 116 36.68 40.54 32.55
C ASN A 116 36.04 41.14 31.29
N VAL A 117 35.40 40.30 30.47
CA VAL A 117 34.78 40.70 29.20
C VAL A 117 33.26 40.69 29.35
N ILE A 118 32.61 41.82 29.00
CA ILE A 118 31.16 41.97 28.99
C ILE A 118 30.68 42.00 27.53
N PRO A 119 30.12 40.89 27.00
CA PRO A 119 29.57 40.86 25.65
C PRO A 119 28.25 41.64 25.53
N SER A 120 27.92 42.09 24.32
CA SER A 120 26.62 42.66 23.94
C SER A 120 25.68 41.60 23.33
N LYS A 121 26.24 40.65 22.56
CA LYS A 121 25.54 39.46 22.06
C LYS A 121 26.45 38.24 22.18
N VAL A 122 25.86 37.07 22.40
CA VAL A 122 26.57 35.79 22.54
C VAL A 122 25.92 34.72 21.67
N LEU A 123 26.74 33.81 21.13
CA LEU A 123 26.25 32.62 20.43
C LEU A 123 25.72 31.62 21.46
N THR A 124 24.43 31.32 21.42
CA THR A 124 23.81 30.30 22.28
C THR A 124 23.32 29.12 21.46
N SER A 125 23.52 27.93 21.99
CA SER A 125 22.99 26.69 21.41
C SER A 125 21.60 26.40 21.98
N TYR A 126 20.64 26.13 21.10
CA TYR A 126 19.33 25.59 21.42
C TYR A 126 19.24 24.17 20.87
N SER A 127 18.66 23.25 21.63
CA SER A 127 18.35 21.90 21.14
C SER A 127 16.86 21.82 20.90
N GLU A 128 16.45 21.61 19.66
CA GLU A 128 15.06 21.39 19.27
C GLU A 128 14.88 19.91 18.90
N SER A 129 13.82 19.29 19.40
CA SER A 129 13.48 17.92 19.05
C SER A 129 12.80 17.88 17.69
N ASP A 130 13.45 17.26 16.71
CA ASP A 130 12.86 16.99 15.40
C ASP A 130 12.19 15.61 15.41
N LEU A 131 10.86 15.62 15.25
CA LEU A 131 10.03 14.43 15.20
C LEU A 131 10.04 13.78 13.80
N GLY A 132 10.52 14.49 12.76
CA GLY A 132 10.51 14.11 11.34
C GLY A 132 11.43 12.97 10.92
N THR A 133 11.81 12.09 11.84
CA THR A 133 12.65 10.92 11.53
C THR A 133 11.96 10.01 10.51
N TYR A 134 12.76 9.30 9.69
CA TYR A 134 12.21 8.39 8.68
C TYR A 134 11.32 7.32 9.32
N GLU A 135 11.72 6.81 10.48
CA GLU A 135 10.99 5.80 11.24
C GLU A 135 9.63 6.30 11.74
N ASN A 136 9.56 7.55 12.22
CA ASN A 136 8.30 8.15 12.65
C ASN A 136 7.38 8.42 11.45
N ARG A 137 7.93 8.88 10.31
CA ARG A 137 7.17 9.04 9.06
C ARG A 137 6.65 7.71 8.55
N PHE A 138 7.44 6.64 8.65
CA PHE A 138 7.01 5.29 8.35
C PHE A 138 5.87 4.84 9.27
N LEU A 139 6.00 5.03 10.59
CA LEU A 139 4.95 4.69 11.55
C LEU A 139 3.63 5.45 11.28
N MET A 140 3.72 6.76 11.01
CA MET A 140 2.56 7.57 10.62
C MET A 140 1.88 7.01 9.36
N THR A 141 2.67 6.67 8.35
CA THR A 141 2.17 6.14 7.08
C THR A 141 1.51 4.77 7.29
N LEU A 142 2.11 3.90 8.12
CA LEU A 142 1.55 2.61 8.48
C LEU A 142 0.22 2.75 9.22
N ILE A 143 0.10 3.65 10.20
CA ILE A 143 -1.16 3.91 10.92
C ILE A 143 -2.26 4.33 9.94
N ASN A 144 -1.95 5.25 9.02
CA ASN A 144 -2.91 5.67 8.00
C ASN A 144 -3.31 4.52 7.07
N LYS A 145 -2.36 3.68 6.66
CA LYS A 145 -2.62 2.51 5.82
C LYS A 145 -3.50 1.49 6.52
N ILE A 146 -3.20 1.13 7.77
CA ILE A 146 -4.03 0.21 8.57
C ILE A 146 -5.44 0.80 8.75
N TYR A 147 -5.55 2.10 9.04
CA TYR A 147 -6.84 2.77 9.19
C TYR A 147 -7.70 2.64 7.93
N MET A 148 -7.14 2.98 6.76
CA MET A 148 -7.87 2.86 5.49
C MET A 148 -8.24 1.40 5.20
N PHE A 149 -7.30 0.48 5.44
CA PHE A 149 -7.49 -0.95 5.22
C PHE A 149 -8.65 -1.54 6.05
N ILE A 150 -8.76 -1.14 7.32
CA ILE A 150 -9.83 -1.58 8.21
C ILE A 150 -11.13 -0.84 7.92
N GLN A 151 -11.08 0.46 7.64
CA GLN A 151 -12.28 1.26 7.38
C GLN A 151 -13.05 0.74 6.17
N PHE A 152 -12.39 0.50 5.04
CA PHE A 152 -13.07 -0.01 3.83
C PHE A 152 -13.69 -1.40 4.05
N ARG A 153 -12.96 -2.32 4.69
CA ARG A 153 -13.49 -3.65 5.00
C ARG A 153 -14.65 -3.60 5.98
N TYR A 154 -14.55 -2.76 7.01
CA TYR A 154 -15.63 -2.55 7.98
C TYR A 154 -16.90 -2.07 7.27
N ASP A 155 -16.80 -1.04 6.43
CA ASP A 155 -17.94 -0.47 5.71
C ASP A 155 -18.58 -1.53 4.78
N LEU A 156 -17.75 -2.31 4.08
CA LEU A 156 -18.20 -3.40 3.22
C LEU A 156 -18.94 -4.50 4.02
N ILE A 157 -18.37 -4.95 5.14
CA ILE A 157 -18.99 -5.95 6.01
C ILE A 157 -20.30 -5.40 6.57
N VAL A 158 -20.37 -4.14 6.99
CA VAL A 158 -21.63 -3.54 7.48
C VAL A 158 -22.71 -3.58 6.41
N GLU A 159 -22.38 -3.28 5.16
CA GLU A 159 -23.34 -3.28 4.05
C GLU A 159 -23.77 -4.70 3.65
N LYS A 160 -22.82 -5.64 3.59
CA LYS A 160 -23.00 -6.95 2.96
C LYS A 160 -22.98 -8.16 3.92
N ALA A 161 -22.80 -7.99 5.24
CA ALA A 161 -22.67 -9.10 6.19
C ALA A 161 -23.86 -10.08 6.23
N LYS A 162 -25.05 -9.59 5.88
CA LYS A 162 -26.30 -10.36 6.01
C LYS A 162 -26.42 -11.37 4.88
N THR A 163 -26.80 -12.60 5.24
CA THR A 163 -27.16 -13.64 4.26
C THR A 163 -28.47 -13.25 3.59
N GLU A 164 -28.49 -13.32 2.27
CA GLU A 164 -29.66 -13.02 1.47
C GLU A 164 -30.32 -14.32 1.02
N TYR A 165 -31.60 -14.44 1.33
CA TYR A 165 -32.48 -15.49 0.88
C TYR A 165 -33.37 -14.88 -0.19
N ILE A 166 -33.28 -15.42 -1.39
CA ILE A 166 -34.06 -14.99 -2.54
C ILE A 166 -34.93 -16.18 -2.93
N ASN A 167 -36.25 -16.02 -2.81
CA ASN A 167 -37.18 -16.94 -3.43
C ASN A 167 -37.72 -16.27 -4.70
N TYR A 168 -37.53 -16.91 -5.84
CA TYR A 168 -37.95 -16.42 -7.14
C TYR A 168 -38.94 -17.40 -7.73
N LEU A 169 -40.18 -16.96 -7.95
CA LEU A 169 -41.21 -17.68 -8.68
C LEU A 169 -41.58 -16.85 -9.92
N LYS A 170 -41.43 -17.45 -11.10
CA LYS A 170 -41.98 -16.92 -12.35
C LYS A 170 -42.93 -17.93 -12.96
N VAL A 171 -44.05 -17.39 -13.44
CA VAL A 171 -45.07 -18.16 -14.13
C VAL A 171 -45.43 -17.42 -15.40
N HIS A 172 -45.20 -18.08 -16.53
CA HIS A 172 -45.59 -17.58 -17.84
C HIS A 172 -46.63 -18.52 -18.43
N SER A 173 -47.78 -18.01 -18.83
CA SER A 173 -48.82 -18.84 -19.44
C SER A 173 -49.50 -18.06 -20.55
N HIS A 174 -49.73 -18.75 -21.66
CA HIS A 174 -50.46 -18.23 -22.79
C HIS A 174 -51.70 -19.09 -23.00
N LEU A 175 -52.88 -18.47 -22.83
CA LEU A 175 -54.15 -19.15 -23.00
C LEU A 175 -54.95 -18.48 -24.10
N ASP A 176 -55.39 -19.30 -25.05
CA ASP A 176 -56.34 -18.91 -26.07
C ASP A 176 -57.71 -19.44 -25.69
N TRP A 177 -58.66 -18.53 -25.50
CA TRP A 177 -60.07 -18.84 -25.32
C TRP A 177 -60.86 -18.14 -26.43
N GLU A 178 -61.30 -18.91 -27.43
CA GLU A 178 -62.08 -18.38 -28.57
C GLU A 178 -61.39 -17.17 -29.24
N ASP A 179 -61.96 -15.96 -29.10
CA ASP A 179 -61.42 -14.70 -29.64
C ASP A 179 -60.59 -13.90 -28.60
N THR A 180 -60.38 -14.46 -27.41
CA THR A 180 -59.67 -13.80 -26.30
C THR A 180 -58.34 -14.48 -26.03
N MET A 181 -57.27 -13.71 -26.16
CA MET A 181 -55.91 -14.10 -25.78
C MET A 181 -55.61 -13.60 -24.36
N ILE A 182 -55.34 -14.53 -23.44
CA ILE A 182 -54.97 -14.22 -22.05
C ILE A 182 -53.50 -14.57 -21.87
N GLU A 183 -52.70 -13.57 -21.53
CA GLU A 183 -51.28 -13.74 -21.23
C GLU A 183 -51.02 -13.47 -19.75
N TYR A 184 -50.39 -14.44 -19.07
CA TYR A 184 -49.86 -14.28 -17.72
C TYR A 184 -48.34 -14.17 -17.77
N ASP A 185 -47.79 -13.10 -17.19
CA ASP A 185 -46.39 -13.03 -16.73
C ASP A 185 -46.38 -12.60 -15.27
N ILE A 186 -46.34 -13.60 -14.37
CA ILE A 186 -46.32 -13.38 -12.93
C ILE A 186 -44.89 -13.59 -12.45
N THR A 187 -44.25 -12.53 -11.95
CA THR A 187 -42.94 -12.60 -11.29
C THR A 187 -43.07 -12.24 -9.82
N PHE A 188 -42.72 -13.16 -8.93
CA PHE A 188 -42.75 -13.00 -7.49
C PHE A 188 -41.36 -13.23 -6.91
N LYS A 189 -40.76 -12.18 -6.34
CA LYS A 189 -39.45 -12.22 -5.69
C LYS A 189 -39.58 -11.90 -4.21
N VAL A 190 -39.16 -12.79 -3.34
CA VAL A 190 -39.08 -12.56 -1.89
C VAL A 190 -37.62 -12.44 -1.49
N HIS A 191 -37.23 -11.25 -1.05
CA HIS A 191 -35.92 -11.00 -0.46
C HIS A 191 -36.00 -11.02 1.06
N GLN A 192 -35.31 -11.96 1.69
CA GLN A 192 -35.21 -12.06 3.13
C GLN A 192 -33.75 -12.01 3.57
N LYS A 193 -33.42 -11.05 4.44
CA LYS A 193 -32.11 -10.98 5.10
C LYS A 193 -32.19 -11.76 6.42
N SER A 194 -31.28 -12.71 6.63
CA SER A 194 -31.20 -13.49 7.86
C SER A 194 -29.80 -13.45 8.45
N GLU A 195 -29.75 -13.42 9.78
CA GLU A 195 -28.52 -13.38 10.58
C GLU A 195 -28.26 -14.71 11.31
N ASN A 196 -29.19 -15.68 11.22
CA ASN A 196 -29.18 -16.89 12.03
C ASN A 196 -28.32 -18.04 11.47
N ASP A 197 -27.78 -17.88 10.27
CA ASP A 197 -26.88 -18.85 9.65
C ASP A 197 -25.51 -18.84 10.34
N GLU A 198 -24.80 -19.98 10.32
CA GLU A 198 -23.45 -20.09 10.91
C GLU A 198 -22.48 -19.05 10.34
N ILE A 199 -22.53 -18.83 9.01
CA ILE A 199 -21.73 -17.81 8.32
C ILE A 199 -22.17 -16.40 8.75
N GLY A 200 -23.48 -16.15 8.88
CA GLY A 200 -24.00 -14.88 9.40
C GLY A 200 -23.49 -14.57 10.82
N LYS A 201 -23.47 -15.57 11.70
CA LYS A 201 -22.89 -15.44 13.06
C LYS A 201 -21.39 -15.19 13.02
N ARG A 202 -20.65 -15.87 12.13
CA ARG A 202 -19.21 -15.62 11.91
C ARG A 202 -18.98 -14.17 11.47
N ASN A 203 -19.75 -13.68 10.50
CA ASN A 203 -19.67 -12.30 10.00
C ASN A 203 -19.98 -11.27 11.09
N ILE A 204 -20.96 -11.54 11.96
CA ILE A 204 -21.28 -10.66 13.10
C ILE A 204 -20.14 -10.65 14.13
N ASN A 205 -19.54 -11.80 14.42
CA ASN A 205 -18.40 -11.87 15.34
C ASN A 205 -17.18 -11.15 14.75
N LEU A 206 -16.94 -11.31 13.45
CA LEU A 206 -15.91 -10.59 12.71
C LEU A 206 -16.16 -9.08 12.77
N LEU A 207 -17.40 -8.64 12.53
CA LEU A 207 -17.79 -7.23 12.63
C LEU A 207 -17.54 -6.65 14.03
N LYS A 208 -17.84 -7.41 15.09
CA LYS A 208 -17.56 -6.99 16.47
C LYS A 208 -16.06 -6.81 16.73
N ARG A 209 -15.24 -7.79 16.33
CA ARG A 209 -13.77 -7.70 16.45
C ARG A 209 -13.25 -6.52 15.64
N MET A 210 -13.73 -6.34 14.42
CA MET A 210 -13.30 -5.27 13.54
C MET A 210 -13.72 -3.89 14.04
N SER A 211 -14.89 -3.78 14.66
CA SER A 211 -15.35 -2.54 15.34
C SER A 211 -14.38 -2.15 16.47
N TYR A 212 -13.97 -3.10 17.31
CA TYR A 212 -13.00 -2.85 18.36
C TYR A 212 -11.63 -2.38 17.82
N ILE A 213 -11.12 -3.06 16.79
CA ILE A 213 -9.87 -2.68 16.12
C ILE A 213 -9.97 -1.29 15.50
N ARG A 214 -11.07 -1.00 14.80
CA ARG A 214 -11.35 0.30 14.17
C ARG A 214 -11.35 1.42 15.21
N ASP A 215 -12.00 1.22 16.36
CA ASP A 215 -12.03 2.19 17.45
C ASP A 215 -10.61 2.47 17.99
N LEU A 216 -9.80 1.44 18.18
CA LEU A 216 -8.40 1.59 18.62
C LEU A 216 -7.55 2.35 17.58
N ILE A 217 -7.62 1.98 16.31
CA ILE A 217 -6.85 2.65 15.26
C ILE A 217 -7.31 4.10 15.08
N THR A 218 -8.61 4.36 15.20
CA THR A 218 -9.15 5.72 15.16
C THR A 218 -8.60 6.56 16.31
N LYS A 219 -8.46 5.99 17.51
CA LYS A 219 -7.78 6.66 18.64
C LYS A 219 -6.31 6.93 18.33
N TYR A 220 -5.59 5.99 17.71
CA TYR A 220 -4.20 6.22 17.30
C TYR A 220 -4.07 7.29 16.21
N LYS A 221 -4.99 7.32 15.23
CA LYS A 221 -5.06 8.36 14.19
C LYS A 221 -5.29 9.75 14.80
N MET A 222 -6.09 9.84 15.86
CA MET A 222 -6.36 11.08 16.59
C MET A 222 -5.32 11.39 17.69
N SER A 223 -4.27 10.58 17.82
CA SER A 223 -3.23 10.75 18.85
C SER A 223 -2.41 12.02 18.65
N ARG A 224 -1.77 12.49 19.73
CA ARG A 224 -0.86 13.65 19.69
C ARG A 224 0.30 13.44 18.70
N PHE A 225 0.81 12.21 18.62
CA PHE A 225 1.86 11.84 17.66
C PHE A 225 1.42 12.10 16.22
N MET A 226 0.24 11.61 15.82
CA MET A 226 -0.26 11.77 14.45
C MET A 226 -0.53 13.24 14.11
N LYS A 227 -1.07 14.02 15.05
CA LYS A 227 -1.25 15.48 14.88
C LYS A 227 0.09 16.22 14.71
N ALA A 228 1.11 15.84 15.47
CA ALA A 228 2.44 16.41 15.32
C ALA A 228 3.12 16.02 13.99
N MET A 229 2.73 14.88 13.43
CA MET A 229 3.30 14.34 12.18
C MET A 229 2.57 14.81 10.91
N GLU A 230 1.41 15.48 11.02
CA GLU A 230 0.56 15.89 9.89
C GLU A 230 1.29 16.79 8.87
N GLY A 231 2.26 17.59 9.31
CA GLY A 231 3.09 18.44 8.44
C GLY A 231 4.21 17.70 7.69
N TYR A 232 4.44 16.41 7.95
CA TYR A 232 5.53 15.64 7.34
C TYR A 232 5.04 14.79 6.17
N GLN A 233 5.87 14.69 5.13
CA GLN A 233 5.57 13.86 3.97
C GLN A 233 5.53 12.36 4.33
N PRO A 234 4.51 11.61 3.88
CA PRO A 234 4.41 10.18 4.10
C PRO A 234 5.53 9.43 3.36
N VAL A 235 5.85 8.23 3.85
CA VAL A 235 6.87 7.37 3.23
C VAL A 235 6.25 6.63 2.07
N LYS A 236 6.85 6.74 0.88
CA LYS A 236 6.43 5.99 -0.30
C LYS A 236 7.06 4.59 -0.31
N PRO A 237 6.34 3.54 -0.73
CA PRO A 237 6.93 2.24 -1.03
C PRO A 237 8.01 2.35 -2.12
N PRO A 238 9.05 1.50 -2.10
CA PRO A 238 9.34 0.48 -1.10
C PRO A 238 9.96 1.07 0.19
N ILE A 239 9.56 0.53 1.35
CA ILE A 239 10.09 1.00 2.64
C ILE A 239 11.59 0.68 2.77
N MET A 240 12.41 1.70 3.01
CA MET A 240 13.84 1.59 3.22
C MET A 240 14.14 0.88 4.55
N LYS A 241 14.93 -0.19 4.49
CA LYS A 241 15.35 -0.98 5.66
C LYS A 241 16.48 -0.27 6.42
N THR A 242 16.15 0.77 7.19
CA THR A 242 17.14 1.46 8.04
C THR A 242 17.62 0.56 9.18
N ASN A 243 18.77 0.88 9.76
CA ASN A 243 19.30 0.14 10.94
C ASN A 243 18.31 0.12 12.10
N LYS A 244 17.53 1.20 12.30
CA LYS A 244 16.50 1.24 13.35
C LYS A 244 15.36 0.27 13.05
N ILE A 245 14.90 0.19 11.80
CA ILE A 245 13.84 -0.76 11.39
C ILE A 245 14.32 -2.21 11.51
N LEU A 246 15.58 -2.50 11.16
CA LEU A 246 16.12 -3.86 11.21
C LEU A 246 16.45 -4.35 12.62
N LYS A 247 17.01 -3.48 13.48
CA LYS A 247 17.50 -3.87 14.81
C LYS A 247 16.43 -3.76 15.90
N ASN A 248 15.49 -2.81 15.80
CA ASN A 248 14.43 -2.67 16.79
C ASN A 248 13.31 -3.69 16.52
N TYR A 249 13.02 -4.53 17.51
CA TYR A 249 11.94 -5.52 17.46
C TYR A 249 10.58 -4.89 17.09
N ASP A 250 10.26 -3.73 17.67
CA ASP A 250 8.98 -3.06 17.49
C ASP A 250 8.82 -2.56 16.04
N PHE A 251 9.84 -1.88 15.49
CA PHE A 251 9.80 -1.42 14.10
C PHE A 251 9.85 -2.58 13.08
N LYS A 252 10.51 -3.69 13.43
CA LYS A 252 10.50 -4.90 12.60
C LYS A 252 9.09 -5.51 12.54
N ALA A 253 8.36 -5.53 13.65
CA ALA A 253 6.97 -5.96 13.66
C ALA A 253 6.08 -5.04 12.79
N CYS A 254 6.29 -3.72 12.87
CA CYS A 254 5.60 -2.76 11.99
C CYS A 254 5.92 -2.97 10.50
N TYR A 255 7.17 -3.28 10.16
CA TYR A 255 7.55 -3.63 8.78
C TYR A 255 6.87 -4.92 8.31
N ASN A 256 6.83 -5.95 9.15
CA ASN A 256 6.15 -7.19 8.79
C ASN A 256 4.65 -6.95 8.56
N MET A 257 4.02 -6.13 9.41
CA MET A 257 2.63 -5.73 9.22
C MET A 257 2.42 -4.98 7.90
N TRP A 258 3.34 -4.09 7.54
CA TRP A 258 3.30 -3.40 6.25
C TRP A 258 3.26 -4.40 5.08
N VAL A 259 4.11 -5.43 5.13
CA VAL A 259 4.18 -6.48 4.11
C VAL A 259 2.88 -7.31 4.07
N VAL A 260 2.31 -7.66 5.23
CA VAL A 260 1.02 -8.39 5.29
C VAL A 260 -0.11 -7.55 4.67
N LEU A 261 -0.14 -6.24 4.92
CA LEU A 261 -1.14 -5.37 4.30
C LEU A 261 -0.96 -5.24 2.79
N ASP A 262 0.28 -5.27 2.29
CA ASP A 262 0.58 -5.30 0.86
C ASP A 262 0.19 -6.64 0.22
N GLU A 263 0.39 -7.76 0.91
CA GLU A 263 0.00 -9.09 0.45
C GLU A 263 -1.52 -9.19 0.25
N ILE A 264 -2.30 -8.59 1.15
CA ILE A 264 -3.77 -8.66 1.16
C ILE A 264 -4.35 -7.43 0.44
N ASP A 265 -3.98 -7.27 -0.83
CA ASP A 265 -4.46 -6.18 -1.68
C ASP A 265 -5.94 -6.33 -2.07
N ARG A 266 -6.48 -7.55 -1.96
CA ARG A 266 -7.88 -7.84 -2.31
C ARG A 266 -8.81 -7.53 -1.15
N ILE A 267 -9.66 -6.52 -1.31
CA ILE A 267 -10.87 -6.36 -0.49
C ILE A 267 -12.01 -7.01 -1.27
N GLY A 268 -12.47 -8.16 -0.80
CA GLY A 268 -13.58 -8.88 -1.41
C GLY A 268 -14.28 -9.79 -0.41
N TYR A 269 -15.31 -10.45 -0.90
CA TYR A 269 -15.99 -11.52 -0.23
C TYR A 269 -16.29 -12.61 -1.24
N ASP A 270 -16.15 -13.85 -0.80
CA ASP A 270 -16.58 -14.99 -1.59
C ASP A 270 -18.09 -15.13 -1.44
N VAL A 271 -18.77 -15.49 -2.52
CA VAL A 271 -20.22 -15.72 -2.52
C VAL A 271 -20.47 -17.22 -2.64
N ASP A 272 -20.90 -17.82 -1.54
CA ASP A 272 -21.41 -19.18 -1.51
C ASP A 272 -22.90 -19.13 -1.89
N ILE A 273 -23.21 -19.65 -3.08
CA ILE A 273 -24.56 -19.72 -3.61
C ILE A 273 -25.08 -21.15 -3.40
N PHE A 274 -26.11 -21.29 -2.58
CA PHE A 274 -26.88 -22.52 -2.47
C PHE A 274 -28.19 -22.34 -3.21
N GLU A 275 -28.36 -23.08 -4.30
CA GLU A 275 -29.59 -23.13 -5.06
C GLU A 275 -30.36 -24.41 -4.76
N ARG A 276 -31.67 -24.28 -4.68
CA ARG A 276 -32.59 -25.41 -4.67
C ARG A 276 -33.72 -25.12 -5.64
N ASP A 277 -33.84 -25.98 -6.65
CA ASP A 277 -35.03 -26.01 -7.50
C ASP A 277 -36.20 -26.55 -6.67
N VAL A 278 -37.30 -25.81 -6.64
CA VAL A 278 -38.51 -26.25 -5.94
C VAL A 278 -39.29 -27.16 -6.87
N GLU A 279 -39.53 -28.38 -6.43
CA GLU A 279 -40.29 -29.36 -7.21
C GLU A 279 -41.77 -28.92 -7.35
N PHE A 280 -42.25 -28.90 -8.58
CA PHE A 280 -43.66 -28.64 -8.89
C PHE A 280 -44.47 -29.93 -8.80
N GLU A 281 -44.78 -30.35 -7.57
CA GLU A 281 -45.74 -31.43 -7.36
C GLU A 281 -47.13 -31.05 -7.92
N ASP A 282 -47.92 -32.02 -8.36
CA ASP A 282 -49.27 -31.80 -8.92
C ASP A 282 -50.15 -30.91 -8.02
N LYS A 283 -50.03 -31.07 -6.69
CA LYS A 283 -50.78 -30.23 -5.73
C LYS A 283 -50.37 -28.76 -5.83
N TYR A 284 -49.08 -28.48 -5.91
CA TYR A 284 -48.56 -27.11 -5.99
C TYR A 284 -48.93 -26.45 -7.33
N ILE A 285 -48.91 -27.22 -8.43
CA ILE A 285 -49.38 -26.73 -9.74
C ILE A 285 -50.87 -26.34 -9.68
N ASN A 286 -51.73 -27.21 -9.14
CA ASN A 286 -53.15 -26.89 -9.00
C ASN A 286 -53.39 -25.66 -8.09
N GLU A 287 -52.54 -25.46 -7.06
CA GLU A 287 -52.60 -24.27 -6.21
C GLU A 287 -52.25 -22.99 -6.99
N ILE A 288 -51.27 -23.04 -7.91
CA ILE A 288 -50.94 -21.91 -8.80
C ILE A 288 -52.05 -21.66 -9.82
N ASP A 289 -52.62 -22.71 -10.41
CA ASP A 289 -53.75 -22.61 -11.35
C ASP A 289 -54.96 -21.92 -10.69
N ASN A 290 -55.26 -22.27 -9.43
CA ASN A 290 -56.31 -21.62 -8.65
C ASN A 290 -56.03 -20.12 -8.44
N VAL A 291 -54.77 -19.72 -8.26
CA VAL A 291 -54.38 -18.32 -8.13
C VAL A 291 -54.54 -17.58 -9.47
N MET A 292 -54.19 -18.18 -10.60
CA MET A 292 -54.42 -17.59 -11.93
C MET A 292 -55.90 -17.36 -12.21
N MET A 293 -56.73 -18.36 -11.91
CA MET A 293 -58.18 -18.27 -12.03
C MET A 293 -58.73 -17.15 -11.16
N PHE A 294 -58.27 -17.05 -9.91
CA PHE A 294 -58.68 -15.98 -9.01
C PHE A 294 -58.25 -14.59 -9.52
N LEU A 295 -57.04 -14.47 -10.08
CA LEU A 295 -56.56 -13.22 -10.70
C LEU A 295 -57.46 -12.81 -11.87
N TYR A 296 -57.82 -13.75 -12.75
CA TYR A 296 -58.74 -13.49 -13.85
C TYR A 296 -60.12 -13.06 -13.37
N ALA A 297 -60.71 -13.82 -12.44
CA ALA A 297 -62.03 -13.48 -11.87
C ALA A 297 -62.03 -12.10 -11.20
N THR A 298 -60.93 -11.73 -10.54
CA THR A 298 -60.77 -10.40 -9.92
C THR A 298 -60.72 -9.28 -10.96
N VAL A 299 -60.05 -9.50 -12.09
CA VAL A 299 -60.01 -8.54 -13.20
C VAL A 299 -61.39 -8.42 -13.85
N ALA A 300 -62.01 -9.56 -14.19
CA ALA A 300 -63.33 -9.62 -14.82
C ALA A 300 -64.41 -8.94 -13.96
N ASN A 301 -64.39 -9.13 -12.63
CA ASN A 301 -65.35 -8.50 -11.72
C ASN A 301 -65.19 -6.97 -11.60
N ASN A 302 -64.01 -6.42 -11.90
CA ASN A 302 -63.72 -4.99 -11.77
C ASN A 302 -63.73 -4.24 -13.10
N GLN A 303 -63.95 -4.93 -14.22
CA GLN A 303 -64.13 -4.32 -15.54
C GLN A 303 -65.61 -4.02 -15.78
N ILE A 304 -65.88 -2.94 -16.52
CA ILE A 304 -67.23 -2.32 -16.61
C ILE A 304 -68.06 -2.88 -17.77
N ASP A 305 -67.42 -3.48 -18.80
CA ASP A 305 -68.10 -4.00 -19.99
C ASP A 305 -67.64 -5.43 -20.35
N ASP A 306 -68.61 -6.34 -20.50
CA ASP A 306 -68.65 -7.64 -21.19
C ASP A 306 -67.36 -8.48 -21.31
N PHE A 307 -66.98 -9.14 -20.22
CA PHE A 307 -66.30 -10.44 -20.28
C PHE A 307 -67.32 -11.57 -20.08
N GLU A 308 -68.39 -11.61 -20.88
CA GLU A 308 -69.31 -12.75 -20.86
C GLU A 308 -68.65 -13.92 -21.58
N MET A 309 -68.10 -14.89 -20.82
CA MET A 309 -67.79 -16.21 -21.36
C MET A 309 -69.10 -16.84 -21.85
N SER A 310 -69.34 -16.76 -23.16
CA SER A 310 -70.52 -17.36 -23.76
C SER A 310 -70.54 -18.87 -23.50
N HIS A 311 -71.59 -19.36 -22.83
CA HIS A 311 -71.74 -20.77 -22.45
C HIS A 311 -72.33 -21.64 -23.58
N GLU A 312 -72.48 -21.10 -24.79
CA GLU A 312 -73.39 -21.67 -25.80
C GLU A 312 -72.79 -22.78 -26.70
N LEU A 313 -71.50 -23.11 -26.58
CA LEU A 313 -70.87 -24.13 -27.42
C LEU A 313 -70.34 -25.33 -26.60
N PRO A 314 -70.42 -26.56 -27.15
CA PRO A 314 -70.03 -27.77 -26.44
C PRO A 314 -68.54 -27.74 -26.08
N ILE A 315 -68.26 -28.00 -24.80
CA ILE A 315 -66.94 -28.04 -24.17
C ILE A 315 -66.03 -28.99 -24.96
N ASN A 316 -65.16 -28.44 -25.81
CA ASN A 316 -64.08 -29.21 -26.39
C ASN A 316 -63.02 -29.40 -25.31
N TYR A 317 -62.96 -30.59 -24.73
CA TYR A 317 -61.89 -30.97 -23.80
C TYR A 317 -60.54 -30.85 -24.52
N SER A 318 -59.83 -29.75 -24.28
CA SER A 318 -58.46 -29.60 -24.74
C SER A 318 -57.61 -30.72 -24.14
N LYS A 319 -56.72 -31.31 -24.95
CA LYS A 319 -55.81 -32.34 -24.44
C LYS A 319 -54.95 -31.71 -23.35
N LYS A 320 -54.99 -32.28 -22.15
CA LYS A 320 -54.15 -31.85 -21.02
C LYS A 320 -52.69 -31.80 -21.46
N LYS A 321 -52.10 -30.60 -21.52
CA LYS A 321 -50.68 -30.40 -21.75
C LYS A 321 -49.98 -30.47 -20.40
N THR A 322 -48.77 -31.04 -20.38
CA THR A 322 -47.91 -30.97 -19.20
C THR A 322 -47.21 -29.62 -19.22
N PRO A 323 -47.28 -28.82 -18.14
CA PRO A 323 -46.57 -27.56 -18.06
C PRO A 323 -45.06 -27.81 -18.16
N LYS A 324 -44.35 -26.88 -18.80
CA LYS A 324 -42.89 -26.94 -18.91
C LYS A 324 -42.26 -26.32 -17.66
N VAL A 325 -41.40 -27.05 -16.97
CA VAL A 325 -40.61 -26.48 -15.86
C VAL A 325 -39.26 -26.05 -16.42
N LEU A 326 -38.97 -24.76 -16.34
CA LEU A 326 -37.69 -24.19 -16.78
C LEU A 326 -36.63 -24.40 -15.70
N LEU A 327 -35.39 -24.69 -16.12
CA LEU A 327 -34.22 -24.85 -15.23
C LEU A 327 -33.41 -23.54 -15.10
N SER A 328 -33.52 -22.64 -16.08
CA SER A 328 -32.79 -21.37 -16.14
C SER A 328 -33.66 -20.28 -16.77
N TYR A 329 -33.56 -19.05 -16.26
CA TYR A 329 -34.26 -17.87 -16.80
C TYR A 329 -33.31 -16.69 -16.93
N GLU A 330 -33.33 -15.99 -18.07
CA GLU A 330 -32.33 -14.96 -18.44
C GLU A 330 -32.26 -13.76 -17.48
N ASN A 331 -33.39 -13.40 -16.82
CA ASN A 331 -33.45 -12.27 -15.88
C ASN A 331 -33.30 -12.68 -14.40
N ASP A 332 -32.86 -13.91 -14.13
CA ASP A 332 -32.48 -14.37 -12.79
C ASP A 332 -30.99 -14.06 -12.53
N ASP A 333 -30.68 -12.77 -12.35
CA ASP A 333 -29.32 -12.29 -12.12
C ASP A 333 -28.74 -12.76 -10.78
N TYR A 334 -27.45 -13.11 -10.80
CA TYR A 334 -26.67 -13.47 -9.63
C TYR A 334 -26.01 -12.26 -8.98
N ILE A 335 -25.83 -12.31 -7.66
CA ILE A 335 -24.92 -11.37 -7.00
C ILE A 335 -23.49 -11.72 -7.40
N LYS A 336 -22.91 -10.85 -8.22
CA LYS A 336 -21.51 -10.97 -8.62
C LYS A 336 -20.60 -10.68 -7.41
N PRO A 337 -19.51 -11.43 -7.23
CA PRO A 337 -18.48 -11.05 -6.27
C PRO A 337 -17.99 -9.64 -6.60
N GLY A 338 -17.91 -8.80 -5.57
CA GLY A 338 -17.41 -7.43 -5.70
C GLY A 338 -15.98 -7.37 -5.22
N GLU A 339 -15.07 -6.95 -6.09
CA GLU A 339 -13.69 -6.62 -5.72
C GLU A 339 -13.53 -5.11 -5.62
N TYR A 340 -12.99 -4.64 -4.50
CA TYR A 340 -12.51 -3.27 -4.35
C TYR A 340 -10.99 -3.29 -4.39
N ILE A 341 -10.42 -2.66 -5.42
CA ILE A 341 -8.98 -2.48 -5.59
C ILE A 341 -8.59 -1.18 -4.90
N PHE A 342 -7.53 -1.19 -4.07
CA PHE A 342 -6.98 0.06 -3.50
C PHE A 342 -6.40 0.94 -4.61
N GLN A 343 -6.58 2.26 -4.51
CA GLN A 343 -6.07 3.21 -5.51
C GLN A 343 -4.53 3.29 -5.60
N ASP A 344 -3.79 2.74 -4.64
CA ASP A 344 -2.32 2.75 -4.64
C ASP A 344 -1.76 1.44 -5.21
N ASN A 345 -1.95 1.24 -6.51
CA ASN A 345 -1.38 0.13 -7.28
C ASN A 345 0.12 0.33 -7.56
N THR A 346 0.89 0.81 -6.57
CA THR A 346 2.34 0.74 -6.64
C THR A 346 2.74 -0.71 -6.40
N LEU A 347 3.49 -1.28 -7.34
CA LEU A 347 4.03 -2.65 -7.32
C LEU A 347 4.20 -3.21 -5.90
N ASN A 348 3.41 -4.23 -5.55
CA ASN A 348 3.37 -4.83 -4.21
C ASN A 348 4.79 -5.22 -3.73
N GLN A 349 5.19 -4.64 -2.59
CA GLN A 349 6.53 -4.76 -2.03
C GLN A 349 6.92 -6.22 -1.74
N TYR A 350 5.95 -7.08 -1.45
CA TYR A 350 6.16 -8.50 -1.23
C TYR A 350 6.67 -9.21 -2.49
N TYR A 351 5.97 -9.06 -3.62
CA TYR A 351 6.38 -9.68 -4.89
C TYR A 351 7.72 -9.12 -5.36
N LEU A 352 7.95 -7.82 -5.19
CA LEU A 352 9.26 -7.21 -5.42
C LEU A 352 10.37 -7.86 -4.58
N GLU A 353 10.15 -8.05 -3.28
CA GLU A 353 11.15 -8.65 -2.40
C GLU A 353 11.40 -10.12 -2.72
N GLN A 354 10.37 -10.88 -3.10
CA GLN A 354 10.51 -12.26 -3.56
C GLN A 354 11.30 -12.35 -4.87
N ILE A 355 10.93 -11.55 -5.88
CA ILE A 355 11.64 -11.48 -7.16
C ILE A 355 13.09 -11.08 -6.92
N ARG A 356 13.35 -10.09 -6.06
CA ARG A 356 14.70 -9.66 -5.70
C ARG A 356 15.51 -10.78 -5.06
N LYS A 357 14.97 -11.49 -4.07
CA LYS A 357 15.66 -12.63 -3.41
C LYS A 357 15.95 -13.77 -4.38
N SER A 358 14.99 -14.12 -5.23
CA SER A 358 15.17 -15.13 -6.28
C SER A 358 16.27 -14.72 -7.27
N ASN A 359 16.31 -13.45 -7.65
CA ASN A 359 17.33 -12.94 -8.56
C ASN A 359 18.71 -12.79 -7.88
N GLU A 360 18.78 -12.39 -6.62
CA GLU A 360 20.03 -12.32 -5.85
C GLU A 360 20.66 -13.71 -5.66
N THR A 361 19.84 -14.74 -5.40
CA THR A 361 20.31 -16.13 -5.29
C THR A 361 20.79 -16.66 -6.63
N ARG A 362 20.05 -16.38 -7.72
CA ARG A 362 20.50 -16.69 -9.09
C ARG A 362 21.79 -15.97 -9.45
N PHE A 363 21.92 -14.68 -9.11
CA PHE A 363 23.12 -13.90 -9.37
C PHE A 363 24.34 -14.51 -8.68
N LYS A 364 24.22 -14.90 -7.42
CA LYS A 364 25.29 -15.61 -6.69
C LYS A 364 25.66 -16.92 -7.37
N ALA A 365 24.68 -17.74 -7.75
CA ALA A 365 24.92 -18.99 -8.45
C ALA A 365 25.65 -18.80 -9.81
N LEU A 366 25.32 -17.73 -10.56
CA LEU A 366 25.99 -17.40 -11.82
C LEU A 366 27.45 -16.95 -11.60
N LEU A 367 27.71 -16.19 -10.53
CA LEU A 367 29.07 -15.80 -10.15
C LEU A 367 29.90 -17.00 -9.67
N ASP A 368 29.29 -17.89 -8.88
CA ASP A 368 29.92 -19.13 -8.41
C ASP A 368 30.24 -20.08 -9.58
N ALA A 369 29.46 -20.00 -10.66
CA ALA A 369 29.71 -20.71 -11.92
C ALA A 369 30.78 -20.04 -12.82
N GLY A 370 31.40 -18.93 -12.38
CA GLY A 370 32.47 -18.25 -13.10
C GLY A 370 32.03 -17.31 -14.22
N ILE A 371 30.75 -16.95 -14.29
CA ILE A 371 30.22 -16.02 -15.30
C ILE A 371 30.56 -14.57 -14.90
N ASN A 372 30.91 -13.73 -15.87
CA ASN A 372 31.20 -12.32 -15.61
C ASN A 372 29.96 -11.58 -15.07
N LYS A 373 30.16 -10.55 -14.23
CA LYS A 373 29.06 -9.78 -13.61
C LYS A 373 28.09 -9.19 -14.65
N GLU A 374 28.63 -8.67 -15.75
CA GLU A 374 27.83 -8.07 -16.82
C GLU A 374 26.94 -9.11 -17.53
N GLU A 375 27.51 -10.28 -17.84
CA GLU A 375 26.79 -11.38 -18.48
C GLU A 375 25.73 -11.97 -17.54
N ALA A 376 26.05 -12.11 -16.25
CA ALA A 376 25.11 -12.57 -15.24
C ALA A 376 23.90 -11.62 -15.09
N ILE A 377 24.13 -10.30 -15.10
CA ILE A 377 23.06 -9.29 -15.07
C ILE A 377 22.19 -9.39 -16.33
N LYS A 378 22.82 -9.55 -17.50
CA LYS A 378 22.09 -9.72 -18.77
C LYS A 378 21.18 -10.95 -18.75
N ILE A 379 21.67 -12.08 -18.27
CA ILE A 379 20.89 -13.33 -18.15
C ILE A 379 19.70 -13.16 -17.21
N ILE A 380 19.90 -12.49 -16.06
CA ILE A 380 18.82 -12.22 -15.11
C ILE A 380 17.76 -11.30 -15.73
N TYR A 381 18.19 -10.24 -16.41
CA TYR A 381 17.27 -9.31 -17.06
C TYR A 381 16.46 -10.00 -18.16
N GLN A 382 17.12 -10.76 -19.05
CA GLN A 382 16.44 -11.54 -20.09
C GLN A 382 15.39 -12.48 -19.51
N ARG A 383 15.70 -13.12 -18.38
CA ARG A 383 14.77 -14.05 -17.73
C ARG A 383 13.60 -13.32 -17.04
N LEU A 384 13.84 -12.13 -16.49
CA LEU A 384 12.78 -11.29 -15.93
C LEU A 384 11.82 -10.82 -17.03
N SER A 385 12.36 -10.35 -18.15
CA SER A 385 11.57 -9.99 -19.33
C SER A 385 10.78 -11.20 -19.83
N SER A 386 11.42 -12.38 -19.99
CA SER A 386 10.70 -13.56 -20.46
C SER A 386 9.57 -14.01 -19.54
N ILE A 387 9.73 -13.84 -18.22
CA ILE A 387 8.67 -14.16 -17.24
C ILE A 387 7.52 -13.16 -17.37
N ALA A 388 7.83 -11.86 -17.49
CA ALA A 388 6.83 -10.83 -17.67
C ALA A 388 6.05 -11.03 -18.99
N ASP A 389 6.77 -11.31 -20.08
CA ASP A 389 6.18 -11.57 -21.40
C ASP A 389 5.29 -12.82 -21.37
N SER A 390 5.76 -13.91 -20.75
CA SER A 390 4.97 -15.15 -20.62
C SER A 390 3.71 -14.93 -19.79
N ALA A 391 3.83 -14.24 -18.64
CA ALA A 391 2.69 -13.93 -17.78
C ALA A 391 1.65 -13.05 -18.49
N PHE A 392 2.10 -12.12 -19.35
CA PHE A 392 1.21 -11.30 -20.15
C PHE A 392 0.51 -12.12 -21.24
N VAL A 393 1.23 -13.00 -21.94
CA VAL A 393 0.65 -13.89 -22.94
C VAL A 393 -0.41 -14.81 -22.32
N ASP A 394 -0.11 -15.41 -21.16
CA ASP A 394 -1.06 -16.24 -20.43
C ASP A 394 -2.32 -15.45 -20.03
N PHE A 395 -2.14 -14.22 -19.53
CA PHE A 395 -3.26 -13.32 -19.19
C PHE A 395 -4.14 -12.99 -20.41
N ILE A 396 -3.53 -12.73 -21.57
CA ILE A 396 -4.29 -12.45 -22.80
C ILE A 396 -5.04 -13.71 -23.24
N ASN A 397 -4.40 -14.89 -23.20
CA ASN A 397 -5.03 -16.14 -23.61
C ASN A 397 -6.20 -16.56 -22.70
N GLU A 398 -6.09 -16.33 -21.39
CA GLU A 398 -7.18 -16.64 -20.44
C GLU A 398 -8.38 -15.70 -20.59
N ASN A 399 -8.15 -14.42 -20.83
CA ASN A 399 -9.21 -13.41 -20.88
C ASN A 399 -9.81 -13.22 -22.28
N PHE A 400 -9.08 -13.51 -23.35
CA PHE A 400 -9.50 -13.31 -24.73
C PHE A 400 -9.53 -14.62 -25.51
N LYS A 401 -10.46 -15.51 -25.16
CA LYS A 401 -10.67 -16.78 -25.86
C LYS A 401 -11.53 -16.61 -27.12
N ALA A 402 -10.89 -16.23 -28.22
CA ALA A 402 -11.55 -16.08 -29.53
C ALA A 402 -12.18 -17.39 -30.05
N ASP A 403 -11.70 -18.54 -29.57
CA ASP A 403 -12.13 -19.86 -30.04
C ASP A 403 -13.48 -20.30 -29.48
N GLU A 404 -13.94 -19.74 -28.36
CA GLU A 404 -15.22 -20.09 -27.73
C GLU A 404 -16.42 -19.35 -28.35
N LEU A 405 -16.17 -18.35 -29.21
CA LEU A 405 -17.21 -17.56 -29.89
C LEU A 405 -17.62 -18.20 -31.23
N ASN A 406 -18.92 -18.23 -31.53
CA ASN A 406 -19.43 -18.82 -32.78
C ASN A 406 -19.53 -17.78 -33.93
N ASP A 407 -19.70 -16.49 -33.64
CA ASP A 407 -19.84 -15.42 -34.64
C ASP A 407 -18.47 -14.82 -35.02
N VAL A 408 -18.18 -14.80 -36.33
CA VAL A 408 -16.96 -14.23 -36.92
C VAL A 408 -16.83 -12.73 -36.63
N ARG A 409 -17.95 -12.00 -36.53
CA ARG A 409 -17.92 -10.55 -36.23
C ARG A 409 -17.45 -10.30 -34.80
N GLU A 410 -17.84 -11.13 -33.85
CA GLU A 410 -17.41 -11.03 -32.46
C GLU A 410 -15.95 -11.46 -32.30
N LYS A 411 -15.50 -12.48 -33.04
CA LYS A 411 -14.07 -12.83 -33.11
C LYS A 411 -13.21 -11.67 -33.59
N ILE A 412 -13.62 -10.96 -34.63
CA ILE A 412 -12.88 -9.79 -35.15
C ILE A 412 -12.83 -8.67 -34.11
N LYS A 413 -13.94 -8.41 -33.39
CA LYS A 413 -13.95 -7.40 -32.32
C LYS A 413 -13.01 -7.77 -31.17
N LEU A 414 -13.05 -9.03 -30.72
CA LEU A 414 -12.17 -9.54 -29.68
C LEU A 414 -10.70 -9.45 -30.11
N GLN A 415 -10.40 -9.82 -31.36
CA GLN A 415 -9.04 -9.77 -31.91
C GLN A 415 -8.53 -8.33 -32.04
N ASN A 416 -9.38 -7.37 -32.39
CA ASN A 416 -9.03 -5.95 -32.40
C ASN A 416 -8.72 -5.43 -30.99
N GLN A 417 -9.46 -5.87 -29.97
CA GLN A 417 -9.16 -5.54 -28.57
C GLN A 417 -7.83 -6.13 -28.10
N VAL A 418 -7.52 -7.36 -28.51
CA VAL A 418 -6.21 -7.97 -28.26
C VAL A 418 -5.10 -7.16 -28.93
N LEU A 419 -5.29 -6.74 -30.18
CA LEU A 419 -4.32 -5.92 -30.90
C LEU A 419 -4.11 -4.56 -30.21
N GLU A 420 -5.18 -3.90 -29.77
CA GLU A 420 -5.08 -2.67 -28.97
C GLU A 420 -4.33 -2.90 -27.66
N ALA A 421 -4.55 -4.03 -26.97
CA ALA A 421 -3.80 -4.37 -25.76
C ALA A 421 -2.30 -4.52 -26.04
N TYR A 422 -1.91 -5.18 -27.13
CA TYR A 422 -0.51 -5.27 -27.56
C TYR A 422 0.09 -3.90 -27.91
N ASN A 423 -0.64 -3.04 -28.63
CA ASN A 423 -0.18 -1.67 -28.95
C ASN A 423 0.08 -0.85 -27.68
N ASN A 424 -0.80 -0.94 -26.68
CA ASN A 424 -0.62 -0.26 -25.40
C ASN A 424 0.62 -0.78 -24.65
N VAL A 425 0.89 -2.09 -24.71
CA VAL A 425 2.12 -2.66 -24.13
C VAL A 425 3.36 -2.19 -24.87
N GLU A 426 3.33 -2.06 -26.19
CA GLU A 426 4.44 -1.48 -26.96
C GLU A 426 4.75 -0.03 -26.54
N GLU A 427 3.74 0.80 -26.29
CA GLU A 427 3.93 2.15 -25.76
C GLU A 427 4.63 2.12 -24.40
N ILE A 428 4.17 1.26 -23.48
CA ILE A 428 4.81 1.09 -22.16
C ILE A 428 6.26 0.61 -22.30
N GLN A 429 6.56 -0.27 -23.25
CA GLN A 429 7.94 -0.71 -23.52
C GLN A 429 8.82 0.43 -24.04
N LYS A 430 8.29 1.33 -24.87
CA LYS A 430 9.01 2.54 -25.33
C LYS A 430 9.32 3.46 -24.14
N ASP A 431 8.35 3.69 -23.26
CA ASP A 431 8.56 4.49 -22.04
C ASP A 431 9.61 3.86 -21.11
N ASN A 432 9.59 2.53 -20.96
CA ASN A 432 10.61 1.81 -20.22
C ASN A 432 12.01 1.95 -20.83
N MET A 433 12.14 1.96 -22.17
CA MET A 433 13.41 2.25 -22.83
C MET A 433 13.91 3.67 -22.53
N ILE A 434 13.03 4.66 -22.53
CA ILE A 434 13.38 6.05 -22.17
C ILE A 434 13.88 6.10 -20.72
N ASN A 435 13.17 5.46 -19.78
CA ASN A 435 13.58 5.37 -18.38
C ASN A 435 14.93 4.65 -18.20
N MET A 436 15.21 3.62 -19.00
CA MET A 436 16.49 2.93 -18.98
C MET A 436 17.63 3.81 -19.52
N GLN A 437 17.36 4.65 -20.53
CA GLN A 437 18.32 5.64 -21.03
C GLN A 437 18.61 6.72 -20.00
N THR A 438 17.60 7.21 -19.28
CA THR A 438 17.80 8.22 -18.22
C THR A 438 18.62 7.65 -17.05
N GLN A 439 18.34 6.41 -16.63
CA GLN A 439 19.14 5.72 -15.61
C GLN A 439 20.58 5.51 -16.07
N LYS A 440 20.82 5.15 -17.33
CA LYS A 440 22.16 5.04 -17.90
C LYS A 440 22.90 6.39 -17.88
N ALA A 441 22.23 7.48 -18.23
CA ALA A 441 22.80 8.82 -18.18
C ALA A 441 23.16 9.23 -16.74
N LEU A 442 22.30 8.94 -15.77
CA LEU A 442 22.58 9.16 -14.35
C LEU A 442 23.80 8.36 -13.88
N ALA A 443 23.90 7.08 -14.25
CA ALA A 443 25.06 6.25 -13.92
C ALA A 443 26.36 6.81 -14.52
N GLN A 444 26.32 7.30 -15.76
CA GLN A 444 27.47 7.97 -16.39
C GLN A 444 27.86 9.25 -15.63
N LEU A 445 26.90 10.07 -15.22
CA LEU A 445 27.17 11.25 -14.40
C LEU A 445 27.81 10.88 -13.06
N THR A 446 27.30 9.85 -12.37
CA THR A 446 27.93 9.38 -11.13
C THR A 446 29.35 8.88 -11.34
N LEU A 447 29.62 8.19 -12.46
CA LEU A 447 30.96 7.75 -12.82
C LEU A 447 31.89 8.94 -13.06
N ASN A 448 31.43 9.96 -13.78
CA ASN A 448 32.21 11.18 -14.01
C ASN A 448 32.50 11.89 -12.69
N ASN A 449 31.51 12.01 -11.80
CA ASN A 449 31.71 12.59 -10.47
C ASN A 449 32.78 11.83 -9.68
N TYR A 450 32.74 10.49 -9.67
CA TYR A 450 33.77 9.69 -9.00
C TYR A 450 35.16 9.84 -9.65
N GLN A 451 35.22 10.00 -10.97
CA GLN A 451 36.48 10.26 -11.66
C GLN A 451 37.06 11.63 -11.29
N ASP A 452 36.20 12.64 -11.15
CA ASP A 452 36.61 13.98 -10.74
C ASP A 452 37.02 14.01 -9.27
N ASP A 453 36.30 13.31 -8.38
CA ASP A 453 36.71 13.11 -6.98
C ASP A 453 38.09 12.43 -6.89
N LEU A 454 38.33 11.41 -7.72
CA LEU A 454 39.61 10.71 -7.76
C LEU A 454 40.74 11.63 -8.27
N LYS A 455 40.48 12.50 -9.26
CA LYS A 455 41.46 13.51 -9.69
C LYS A 455 41.76 14.50 -8.57
N ASN A 456 40.73 15.00 -7.89
CA ASN A 456 40.90 15.94 -6.77
C ASN A 456 41.76 15.32 -5.66
N LEU A 457 41.50 14.06 -5.29
CA LEU A 457 42.33 13.33 -4.32
C LEU A 457 43.79 13.20 -4.77
N LEU A 458 44.02 12.85 -6.04
CA LEU A 458 45.38 12.75 -6.59
C LEU A 458 46.09 14.12 -6.64
N GLU A 459 45.37 15.20 -6.88
CA GLU A 459 45.90 16.57 -6.84
C GLU A 459 46.23 17.01 -5.41
N GLU A 460 45.36 16.70 -4.43
CA GLU A 460 45.62 16.93 -3.01
C GLU A 460 46.86 16.16 -2.52
N GLU A 461 47.01 14.89 -2.93
CA GLU A 461 48.20 14.09 -2.60
C GLU A 461 49.49 14.67 -3.22
N LYS A 462 49.41 15.19 -4.46
CA LYS A 462 50.56 15.85 -5.09
C LYS A 462 50.92 17.15 -4.37
N LEU A 463 49.92 17.97 -4.04
CA LEU A 463 50.12 19.22 -3.31
C LEU A 463 50.75 18.96 -1.93
N GLN A 464 50.29 17.91 -1.22
CA GLN A 464 50.89 17.49 0.05
C GLN A 464 52.36 17.09 -0.12
N LYS A 465 52.69 16.27 -1.13
CA LYS A 465 54.08 15.90 -1.42
C LYS A 465 54.96 17.10 -1.76
N GLU A 466 54.43 18.09 -2.50
CA GLU A 466 55.15 19.33 -2.79
C GLU A 466 55.36 20.20 -1.54
N LEU A 467 54.37 20.28 -0.66
CA LEU A 467 54.49 20.97 0.63
C LEU A 467 55.51 20.28 1.55
N ASP A 468 55.47 18.95 1.65
CA ASP A 468 56.42 18.17 2.45
C ASP A 468 57.86 18.33 1.92
N ALA A 469 58.06 18.27 0.59
CA ALA A 469 59.36 18.52 -0.04
C ALA A 469 59.86 19.96 0.18
N ALA A 470 58.97 20.94 0.15
CA ALA A 470 59.31 22.34 0.44
C ALA A 470 59.67 22.54 1.92
N GLU A 471 59.00 21.86 2.84
CA GLU A 471 59.36 21.83 4.26
C GLU A 471 60.72 21.18 4.50
N GLU A 472 61.02 20.04 3.88
CA GLU A 472 62.32 19.39 3.97
C GLU A 472 63.45 20.28 3.43
N MET A 473 63.23 20.94 2.29
CA MET A 473 64.17 21.91 1.71
C MET A 473 64.41 23.10 2.65
N LYS A 474 63.36 23.63 3.29
CA LYS A 474 63.50 24.68 4.32
C LYS A 474 64.29 24.18 5.53
N ARG A 475 64.00 22.98 6.04
CA ARG A 475 64.75 22.36 7.16
C ARG A 475 66.23 22.19 6.82
N MET A 476 66.56 21.76 5.60
CA MET A 476 67.95 21.66 5.13
C MET A 476 68.63 23.02 5.01
N MET A 477 67.93 24.04 4.51
CA MET A 477 68.45 25.42 4.43
C MET A 477 68.71 26.00 5.83
N ASP A 478 67.81 25.79 6.78
CA ASP A 478 67.97 26.26 8.16
C ASP A 478 69.08 25.49 8.90
N ALA A 479 69.24 24.18 8.66
CA ALA A 479 70.37 23.41 9.18
C ALA A 479 71.71 23.93 8.65
N LYS A 480 71.82 24.20 7.34
CA LYS A 480 73.02 24.80 6.74
C LYS A 480 73.32 26.19 7.31
N LYS A 481 72.31 27.03 7.54
CA LYS A 481 72.50 28.33 8.20
C LYS A 481 73.06 28.18 9.61
N ARG A 482 72.52 27.27 10.42
CA ARG A 482 73.02 26.99 11.78
C ARG A 482 74.47 26.52 11.77
N GLU A 483 74.85 25.63 10.84
CA GLU A 483 76.24 25.20 10.68
C GLU A 483 77.18 26.36 10.33
N ILE A 484 76.75 27.26 9.45
CA ILE A 484 77.51 28.47 9.10
C ILE A 484 77.66 29.40 10.32
N ASP A 485 76.58 29.63 11.07
CA ASP A 485 76.59 30.46 12.28
C ASP A 485 77.52 29.88 13.35
N GLU A 486 77.49 28.55 13.57
CA GLU A 486 78.43 27.87 14.47
C GLU A 486 79.89 28.00 14.03
N GLN A 487 80.16 27.94 12.73
CA GLN A 487 81.52 28.17 12.20
C GLN A 487 81.97 29.62 12.42
N ILE A 488 81.07 30.59 12.27
CA ILE A 488 81.33 32.01 12.54
C ILE A 488 81.61 32.22 14.03
N GLU A 489 80.82 31.62 14.92
CA GLU A 489 81.06 31.67 16.37
C GLU A 489 82.39 31.03 16.77
N LYS A 490 82.74 29.86 16.22
CA LYS A 490 84.04 29.21 16.45
C LYS A 490 85.18 30.13 16.02
N LYS A 491 85.08 30.77 14.84
CA LYS A 491 86.07 31.75 14.38
C LYS A 491 86.16 32.97 15.31
N LEU A 492 85.04 33.49 15.80
CA LEU A 492 85.01 34.60 16.75
C LEU A 492 85.62 34.24 18.12
N LYS A 493 85.36 33.02 18.63
CA LYS A 493 85.98 32.51 19.87
C LYS A 493 87.49 32.35 19.71
N ILE A 494 87.97 31.83 18.57
CA ILE A 494 89.40 31.74 18.25
C ILE A 494 90.03 33.13 18.18
N LYS A 495 89.35 34.11 17.59
CA LYS A 495 89.84 35.49 17.50
C LYS A 495 89.93 36.16 18.88
N LYS A 496 88.91 36.00 19.73
CA LYS A 496 88.93 36.48 21.12
C LYS A 496 90.03 35.80 21.95
N ALA A 497 90.25 34.50 21.77
CA ALA A 497 91.33 33.77 22.44
C ALA A 497 92.71 34.29 22.02
N LYS A 498 92.92 34.60 20.73
CA LYS A 498 94.15 35.25 20.24
C LYS A 498 94.34 36.65 20.85
N GLU A 499 93.29 37.47 20.91
CA GLU A 499 93.37 38.80 21.52
C GLU A 499 93.69 38.76 23.03
N ILE A 500 93.21 37.75 23.76
CA ILE A 500 93.54 37.54 25.17
C ILE A 500 95.00 37.09 25.32
N LEU A 501 95.49 36.23 24.42
CA LEU A 501 96.88 35.78 24.40
C LEU A 501 97.84 36.94 24.10
N ASP A 502 97.51 37.79 23.12
CA ASP A 502 98.28 38.98 22.78
C ASP A 502 98.30 40.01 23.92
N LYS A 503 97.19 40.17 24.65
CA LYS A 503 97.14 41.01 25.87
C LYS A 503 98.01 40.43 26.99
N ALA A 504 97.97 39.12 27.19
CA ALA A 504 98.82 38.45 28.18
C ALA A 504 100.32 38.52 27.81
N GLU A 505 100.67 38.49 26.52
CA GLU A 505 102.04 38.73 26.05
C GLU A 505 102.49 40.18 26.25
N LYS A 506 101.61 41.15 26.01
CA LYS A 506 101.88 42.56 26.30
C LYS A 506 102.07 42.82 27.79
N GLU A 507 101.23 42.26 28.66
CA GLU A 507 101.42 42.35 30.12
C GLU A 507 102.71 41.66 30.59
N ARG A 508 103.11 40.54 29.95
CA ARG A 508 104.42 39.90 30.21
C ARG A 508 105.59 40.76 29.75
N ARG A 509 105.46 41.49 28.63
CA ARG A 509 106.46 42.46 28.16
C ARG A 509 106.54 43.66 29.09
N GLU A 510 105.41 44.20 29.53
CA GLU A 510 105.36 45.32 30.48
C GLU A 510 105.94 44.93 31.85
N LYS A 511 105.64 43.73 32.37
CA LYS A 511 106.28 43.22 33.60
C LYS A 511 107.78 42.97 33.45
N LYS A 512 108.26 42.61 32.25
CA LYS A 512 109.71 42.52 31.96
C LYS A 512 110.35 43.90 31.92
N ILE A 513 109.68 44.90 31.36
CA ILE A 513 110.17 46.28 31.27
C ILE A 513 110.15 46.96 32.65
N GLN A 514 109.13 46.74 33.48
CA GLN A 514 109.09 47.24 34.86
C GLN A 514 110.20 46.66 35.74
N LYS A 515 110.55 45.37 35.57
CA LYS A 515 111.72 44.76 36.23
C LYS A 515 113.07 45.28 35.72
N LEU A 516 113.13 45.91 34.56
CA LEU A 516 114.33 46.54 34.01
C LEU A 516 114.49 48.02 34.42
N ILE A 517 113.43 48.64 34.96
CA ILE A 517 113.42 50.05 35.40
C ILE A 517 113.71 50.20 36.91
N GLU A 518 113.60 49.12 37.72
CA GLU A 518 113.99 49.12 39.14
C GLU A 518 115.51 48.85 39.38
N PHE A 519 116.35 48.83 38.33
CA PHE A 519 117.79 48.52 38.45
C PHE A 519 118.73 49.56 37.79
N ASN A 520 118.24 50.76 37.48
CA ASN A 520 119.04 51.95 37.17
C ASN A 520 118.55 53.10 38.05
#